data_AF-A0A8J6USX9-F1
#
_entry.id   AF-A0A8J6USX9-F1
#
_cell.length_a   1.000
_cell.length_b   1.000
_cell.length_c   1.000
_cell.angle_alpha   90.00
_cell.angle_beta   90.00
_cell.angle_gamma   90.00
#
_symmetry.space_group_name_H-M   'P 1'
#
loop_
_entity.id
_entity.type
_entity.pdbx_description
1 polymer ?
#
loop_
_entity_poly.entity_id
_entity_poly.type
_entity_poly.pdbx_seq_one_letter_code
_entity_poly.pdbx_strand_id
1 'polypeptide(L)'
;MALKVGSYVSWKASGGVARGRIKQIVTNDEVPNIAIKITGTNANPAAQVEIYKQSGDGWEPSNLLVAHRLSTLTEIEPLKAPSKSSSKKASMSAAATQVQILQVQLEALRSRLLLERS
;
A
#
# COMPACT_ATOMS: atom_id res chain seq x y z
N MET A 1 2.03 -16.08 -12.03
CA MET A 1 3.30 -15.33 -11.87
C MET A 1 3.66 -15.26 -10.39
N ALA A 2 4.94 -15.20 -10.06
CA ALA A 2 5.41 -15.03 -8.68
C ALA A 2 5.67 -13.54 -8.42
N LEU A 3 5.04 -12.98 -7.39
CA LEU A 3 5.28 -11.61 -6.96
C LEU A 3 6.71 -11.47 -6.42
N LYS A 4 7.43 -10.47 -6.90
CA LYS A 4 8.81 -10.18 -6.53
C LYS A 4 9.00 -8.72 -6.17
N VAL A 5 10.13 -8.41 -5.55
CA VAL A 5 10.53 -7.02 -5.29
C VAL A 5 10.57 -6.26 -6.61
N GLY A 6 9.92 -5.10 -6.64
CA GLY A 6 9.78 -4.26 -7.82
C GLY A 6 8.51 -4.49 -8.63
N SER A 7 7.77 -5.58 -8.42
CA SER A 7 6.47 -5.79 -9.08
C SER A 7 5.44 -4.75 -8.66
N TYR A 8 4.60 -4.35 -9.61
CA TYR A 8 3.44 -3.50 -9.35
C TYR A 8 2.27 -4.39 -8.95
N VAL A 9 1.54 -3.94 -7.93
CA VAL A 9 0.45 -4.70 -7.33
C VAL A 9 -0.77 -3.84 -7.11
N SER A 10 -1.92 -4.48 -7.12
CA SER A 10 -3.19 -3.91 -6.68
C SER A 10 -3.83 -4.78 -5.61
N TRP A 11 -4.62 -4.14 -4.74
CA TRP A 11 -5.41 -4.83 -3.74
C TRP A 11 -6.71 -4.07 -3.49
N LYS A 12 -7.72 -4.80 -3.00
CA LYS A 12 -8.96 -4.18 -2.53
C LYS A 12 -8.67 -3.45 -1.22
N ALA A 13 -9.02 -2.18 -1.19
CA ALA A 13 -8.99 -1.34 -0.01
C ALA A 13 -10.39 -0.77 0.22
N SER A 14 -10.70 -0.32 1.43
CA SER A 14 -12.04 0.16 1.75
C SER A 14 -12.47 1.41 0.97
N GLY A 15 -11.52 2.12 0.35
CA GLY A 15 -11.77 3.22 -0.59
C GLY A 15 -11.81 2.82 -2.07
N GLY A 16 -11.80 1.53 -2.41
CA GLY A 16 -11.78 1.03 -3.79
C GLY A 16 -10.60 0.10 -4.06
N VAL A 17 -9.80 0.41 -5.08
CA VAL A 17 -8.62 -0.38 -5.44
C VAL A 17 -7.38 0.46 -5.20
N ALA A 18 -6.56 0.03 -4.24
CA ALA A 18 -5.26 0.62 -4.00
C ALA A 18 -4.23 -0.05 -4.91
N ARG A 19 -3.22 0.74 -5.31
CA ARG A 19 -2.14 0.33 -6.20
C ARG A 19 -0.82 0.69 -5.58
N GLY A 20 0.21 -0.10 -5.83
CA GLY A 20 1.51 0.11 -5.23
C GLY A 20 2.61 -0.73 -5.85
N ARG A 21 3.81 -0.57 -5.32
CA ARG A 21 4.99 -1.32 -5.74
C ARG A 21 5.62 -2.05 -4.56
N ILE A 22 5.98 -3.31 -4.76
CA ILE A 22 6.67 -4.09 -3.73
C ILE A 22 8.09 -3.55 -3.55
N LYS A 23 8.40 -3.08 -2.35
CA LYS A 23 9.73 -2.60 -1.94
C LYS A 23 10.56 -3.69 -1.30
N GLN A 24 9.92 -4.54 -0.51
CA GLN A 24 10.58 -5.63 0.20
C GLN A 24 9.59 -6.77 0.41
N ILE A 25 10.11 -8.00 0.44
CA ILE A 25 9.36 -9.19 0.84
C ILE A 25 10.05 -9.75 2.07
N VAL A 26 9.27 -10.07 3.09
CA VAL A 26 9.72 -10.59 4.37
C VAL A 26 9.03 -11.94 4.59
N THR A 27 9.83 -12.97 4.87
CA THR A 27 9.39 -14.37 4.96
C THR A 27 9.68 -15.01 6.31
N ASN A 28 10.40 -14.33 7.21
CA ASN A 28 10.73 -14.89 8.52
C ASN A 28 10.83 -13.82 9.62
N ASP A 29 10.31 -12.62 9.36
CA ASP A 29 10.56 -11.44 10.17
C ASP A 29 9.38 -10.45 10.13
N GLU A 30 9.46 -9.42 10.96
CA GLU A 30 8.54 -8.29 10.93
C GLU A 30 8.89 -7.30 9.81
N VAL A 31 7.88 -6.70 9.18
CA VAL A 31 8.10 -5.65 8.19
C VAL A 31 8.58 -4.37 8.88
N PRO A 32 9.80 -3.87 8.59
CA PRO A 32 10.34 -2.69 9.26
C PRO A 32 9.73 -1.39 8.71
N ASN A 33 9.88 -0.30 9.47
CA ASN A 33 9.48 1.07 9.11
C ASN A 33 7.97 1.27 8.88
N ILE A 34 7.12 0.46 9.52
CA ILE A 34 5.66 0.55 9.41
C ILE A 34 5.02 0.52 10.79
N ALA A 35 4.00 1.36 10.99
CA ALA A 35 3.32 1.50 12.28
C ALA A 35 2.56 0.21 12.70
N ILE A 36 2.09 -0.56 11.73
CA ILE A 36 1.41 -1.84 11.95
C ILE A 36 2.45 -2.96 11.89
N LYS A 37 2.56 -3.72 12.99
CA LYS A 37 3.37 -4.93 13.04
C LYS A 37 2.70 -6.05 12.23
N ILE A 38 3.33 -6.43 11.12
CA ILE A 38 2.97 -7.60 10.33
C ILE A 38 4.21 -8.48 10.18
N THR A 39 4.10 -9.71 10.65
CA THR A 39 5.15 -10.73 10.51
C THR A 39 4.91 -11.53 9.24
N GLY A 40 5.93 -11.62 8.40
CA GLY A 40 5.94 -12.51 7.24
C GLY A 40 6.45 -13.89 7.62
N THR A 41 5.83 -14.94 7.11
CA THR A 41 6.27 -16.33 7.29
C THR A 41 6.52 -17.00 5.95
N ASN A 42 7.22 -18.13 5.94
CA ASN A 42 7.50 -18.87 4.70
C ASN A 42 6.19 -19.32 4.01
N ALA A 43 5.18 -19.68 4.79
CA ALA A 43 3.86 -20.05 4.28
C ALA A 43 3.03 -18.84 3.83
N ASN A 44 3.20 -17.67 4.46
CA ASN A 44 2.49 -16.45 4.12
C ASN A 44 3.41 -15.23 4.23
N PRO A 45 4.19 -14.94 3.17
CA PRO A 45 5.11 -13.82 3.19
C PRO A 45 4.38 -12.48 3.33
N ALA A 46 5.00 -11.57 4.06
CA ALA A 46 4.58 -10.18 4.14
C ALA A 46 5.37 -9.36 3.12
N ALA A 47 4.70 -8.45 2.43
CA ALA A 47 5.33 -7.51 1.52
C ALA A 47 5.21 -6.10 2.08
N GLN A 48 6.32 -5.36 2.01
CA GLN A 48 6.31 -3.92 2.15
C GLN A 48 5.96 -3.33 0.79
N VAL A 49 4.83 -2.62 0.72
CA VAL A 49 4.31 -2.03 -0.51
C VAL A 49 4.29 -0.52 -0.36
N GLU A 50 4.89 0.18 -1.32
CA GLU A 50 4.80 1.62 -1.44
C GLU A 50 3.52 2.00 -2.19
N ILE A 51 2.65 2.79 -1.58
CA ILE A 51 1.37 3.20 -2.17
C ILE A 51 1.61 4.22 -3.27
N TYR A 52 0.94 4.03 -4.41
CA TYR A 52 0.89 5.00 -5.49
C TYR A 52 -0.47 5.68 -5.49
N LYS A 53 -0.47 7.00 -5.60
CA LYS A 53 -1.68 7.81 -5.71
C LYS A 53 -1.86 8.27 -7.15
N GLN A 54 -3.10 8.32 -7.59
CA GLN A 54 -3.43 8.86 -8.91
C GLN A 54 -3.18 10.37 -8.91
N SER A 55 -2.47 10.86 -9.91
CA SER A 55 -2.11 12.27 -10.06
C SER A 55 -2.23 12.64 -11.54
N GLY A 56 -3.24 13.44 -11.87
CA GLY A 56 -3.60 13.75 -13.27
C GLY A 56 -3.82 12.49 -14.11
N ASP A 57 -3.03 12.35 -15.19
CA ASP A 57 -3.10 11.23 -16.14
C ASP A 57 -2.23 10.01 -15.75
N GLY A 58 -1.64 10.01 -14.54
CA GLY A 58 -0.75 8.92 -14.14
C GLY A 58 -0.74 8.65 -12.64
N TRP A 59 0.33 7.99 -12.20
CA TRP A 59 0.52 7.51 -10.84
C TRP A 59 1.84 8.00 -10.26
N GLU A 60 1.80 8.57 -9.07
CA GLU A 60 3.00 9.01 -8.37
C GLU A 60 3.16 8.29 -7.02
N PRO A 61 4.41 8.02 -6.58
CA PRO A 61 4.66 7.43 -5.28
C PRO A 61 4.20 8.39 -4.18
N SER A 62 3.45 7.87 -3.21
CA SER A 62 2.99 8.66 -2.08
C SER A 62 4.01 8.75 -0.93
N ASN A 63 5.16 8.06 -1.05
CA ASN A 63 6.15 7.82 0.02
C ASN A 63 5.57 7.12 1.26
N LEU A 64 4.38 6.55 1.16
CA LEU A 64 3.75 5.81 2.25
C LEU A 64 3.95 4.32 2.04
N LEU A 65 4.57 3.69 3.03
CA LEU A 65 4.84 2.27 3.06
C LEU A 65 3.76 1.58 3.89
N VAL A 66 3.17 0.53 3.33
CA VAL A 66 2.21 -0.33 4.04
C VAL A 66 2.69 -1.77 4.01
N ALA A 67 2.48 -2.48 5.11
CA ALA A 67 2.72 -3.90 5.18
C ALA A 67 1.44 -4.60 4.73
N HIS A 68 1.56 -5.56 3.83
CA HIS A 68 0.42 -6.35 3.35
C HIS A 68 0.85 -7.79 3.11
N ARG A 69 -0.08 -8.74 3.26
CA ARG A 69 0.19 -10.15 2.93
C ARG A 69 0.30 -10.31 1.42
N LEU A 70 1.34 -10.99 0.98
CA LEU A 70 1.63 -11.17 -0.45
C LEU A 70 0.53 -11.98 -1.16
N SER A 71 -0.14 -12.87 -0.43
CA SER A 71 -1.30 -13.66 -0.87
C SER A 71 -2.55 -12.84 -1.24
N THR A 72 -2.64 -11.59 -0.79
CA THR A 72 -3.79 -10.70 -1.06
C THR A 72 -3.50 -9.65 -2.14
N LEU A 73 -2.26 -9.61 -2.62
CA LEU A 73 -1.81 -8.71 -3.67
C LEU A 73 -2.02 -9.37 -5.03
N THR A 74 -2.51 -8.60 -5.99
CA THR A 74 -2.64 -9.02 -7.39
C THR A 74 -1.60 -8.28 -8.21
N GLU A 75 -0.76 -9.01 -8.94
CA GLU A 75 0.21 -8.40 -9.85
C GLU A 75 -0.51 -7.64 -10.98
N ILE A 76 -0.02 -6.45 -11.30
CA ILE A 76 -0.55 -5.60 -12.36
C ILE A 76 0.59 -5.09 -13.25
N GLU A 77 0.21 -4.56 -14.41
CA GLU A 77 1.15 -3.88 -15.29
C GLU A 77 1.77 -2.63 -14.63
N PRO A 78 2.97 -2.23 -15.09
CA PRO A 78 3.63 -1.04 -14.60
C PRO A 78 2.76 0.21 -14.68
N LEU A 79 2.70 0.96 -13.59
CA LEU A 79 1.93 2.19 -13.53
C LEU A 79 2.59 3.28 -14.38
N LYS A 80 1.80 3.92 -15.25
CA LYS A 80 2.24 5.06 -16.06
C LYS A 80 2.53 6.27 -15.15
N ALA A 81 3.72 6.86 -15.29
CA ALA A 81 4.06 8.09 -14.60
C ALA A 81 3.21 9.26 -15.13
N PRO A 82 2.83 10.24 -14.28
CA PRO A 82 2.06 11.39 -14.71
C PRO A 82 2.87 12.26 -15.68
N SER A 83 2.23 12.78 -16.73
CA SER A 83 2.85 13.77 -17.61
C SER A 83 3.11 15.04 -16.81
N LYS A 84 4.39 15.41 -16.61
CA LYS A 84 4.77 16.61 -15.85
C LYS A 84 4.26 17.88 -16.53
N SER A 85 3.08 18.32 -16.14
CA SER A 85 2.50 19.64 -16.39
C SER A 85 1.86 20.08 -15.08
N SER A 86 2.18 21.28 -14.61
CA SER A 86 1.80 21.87 -13.31
C SER A 86 2.79 21.66 -12.16
N SER A 87 4.01 22.15 -12.36
CA SER A 87 4.68 22.89 -11.30
C SER A 87 3.77 24.02 -10.80
N LYS A 88 3.61 24.11 -9.47
CA LYS A 88 3.04 25.23 -8.69
C LYS A 88 1.51 25.19 -8.46
N LYS A 89 1.13 25.26 -7.18
CA LYS A 89 -0.20 25.58 -6.60
C LYS A 89 -1.08 24.37 -6.20
N ALA A 90 -0.94 23.92 -4.95
CA ALA A 90 -2.07 23.41 -4.12
C ALA A 90 -1.61 23.13 -2.67
N SER A 91 -1.12 24.16 -1.98
CA SER A 91 -1.44 24.32 -0.57
C SER A 91 -2.97 24.51 -0.52
N MET A 92 -3.71 23.44 -0.19
CA MET A 92 -5.14 23.34 0.20
C MET A 92 -5.80 22.08 -0.38
N SER A 93 -5.45 20.89 0.12
CA SER A 93 -6.33 19.70 0.25
C SER A 93 -5.59 18.51 0.90
N ALA A 94 -4.59 18.78 1.74
CA ALA A 94 -3.89 17.71 2.47
C ALA A 94 -4.83 16.96 3.43
N ALA A 95 -5.96 17.56 3.83
CA ALA A 95 -6.89 16.95 4.77
C ALA A 95 -7.75 15.82 4.16
N ALA A 96 -8.11 15.86 2.87
CA ALA A 96 -8.99 14.84 2.28
C ALA A 96 -8.23 13.57 1.87
N THR A 97 -7.00 13.70 1.36
CA THR A 97 -6.17 12.55 0.96
C THR A 97 -5.56 11.81 2.15
N GLN A 98 -5.28 12.53 3.26
CA GLN A 98 -4.76 11.91 4.48
C GLN A 98 -5.79 11.01 5.18
N VAL A 99 -7.09 11.38 5.12
CA VAL A 99 -8.17 10.60 5.75
C VAL A 99 -8.31 9.22 5.11
N GLN A 100 -8.27 9.11 3.78
CA GLN A 100 -8.45 7.82 3.08
C GLN A 100 -7.34 6.81 3.42
N ILE A 101 -6.10 7.30 3.55
CA ILE A 101 -4.91 6.48 3.85
C ILE A 101 -4.91 6.07 5.32
N LEU A 102 -5.28 6.99 6.23
CA LEU A 102 -5.46 6.67 7.66
C LEU A 102 -6.63 5.69 7.88
N GLN A 103 -7.68 5.74 7.05
CA GLN A 103 -8.82 4.83 7.15
C GLN A 103 -8.43 3.38 6.81
N VAL A 104 -7.60 3.18 5.77
CA VAL A 104 -7.01 1.86 5.46
C VAL A 104 -6.20 1.31 6.64
N GLN A 105 -5.44 2.16 7.32
CA GLN A 105 -4.67 1.76 8.50
C GLN A 105 -5.56 1.46 9.72
N LEU A 106 -6.62 2.26 9.95
CA LEU A 106 -7.55 2.08 11.07
C LEU A 106 -8.42 0.83 10.91
N GLU A 107 -8.81 0.49 9.69
CA GLU A 107 -9.58 -0.74 9.41
C GLU A 107 -8.73 -2.00 9.61
N ALA A 108 -7.46 -1.98 9.18
CA ALA A 108 -6.52 -3.06 9.48
C ALA A 108 -6.36 -3.29 11.00
N LEU A 109 -6.40 -2.22 11.80
CA LEU A 109 -6.43 -2.32 13.27
C LEU A 109 -7.78 -2.85 13.81
N ARG A 110 -8.91 -2.43 13.24
CA ARG A 110 -10.25 -2.89 13.68
C ARG A 110 -10.49 -4.37 13.39
N SER A 111 -10.03 -4.89 12.26
CA SER A 111 -10.13 -6.32 11.93
C SER A 111 -9.38 -7.20 12.93
N ARG A 112 -8.26 -6.71 13.48
CA ARG A 112 -7.48 -7.42 14.50
C ARG A 112 -8.22 -7.49 15.85
N LEU A 113 -8.88 -6.40 16.24
CA LEU A 113 -9.62 -6.31 17.51
C LEU A 113 -10.88 -7.20 17.55
N LEU A 114 -11.43 -7.54 16.39
CA LEU A 114 -12.55 -8.47 16.24
C LEU A 114 -12.14 -9.95 16.31
N LEU A 115 -10.88 -10.28 15.99
CA LEU A 115 -10.36 -11.65 16.03
C LEU A 115 -9.79 -12.04 17.41
N GLU A 116 -9.37 -11.07 18.22
CA GLU A 116 -8.90 -11.28 19.60
C GLU A 116 -10.05 -11.39 20.63
N ARG A 117 -11.30 -11.20 20.22
CA ARG A 117 -12.50 -11.23 21.09
C ARG A 117 -13.40 -12.47 20.91
N SER A 118 -12.95 -13.47 20.16
CA SER A 118 -13.67 -14.72 19.89
C SER A 118 -12.97 -15.92 20.51
#